data_AF-A0A7K1T394-F1
#
_entry.id   AF-A0A7K1T394-F1
#
_cell.length_a   1.000
_cell.length_b   1.000
_cell.length_c   1.000
_cell.angle_alpha   90.00
_cell.angle_beta   90.00
_cell.angle_gamma   90.00
#
_symmetry.space_group_name_H-M   'P 1'
#
loop_
_entity.id
_entity.type
_entity.pdbx_description
1 polymer ?
#
loop_
_entity_poly.entity_id
_entity_poly.type
_entity_poly.pdbx_seq_one_letter_code
_entity_poly.pdbx_strand_id
1 'polypeptide(L)'
;MLFEHGTCAPASPLGVSRELLRKEVKVTIKFAIITCSDTRTLETDEAGQKLEQLIAEQGWECIRRVVEMDERPFIAGALIDACDNTDADIVLTCGGSGLSLRDVTPEATRDVADREVPGIAEAMRAHSVAITPFAMLSRAICAQRGHTLIINLPGSTKAATENWEGIVEALPHAVKMMAGEGHSTQKDLSEKLAAAAARGELG
;
A
#
# COMPACT_ATOMS: atom_id res chain seq x y z
N MET A 1 16.32 61.74 -29.74
CA MET A 1 15.66 60.91 -30.76
C MET A 1 16.65 59.79 -31.10
N LEU A 2 16.45 58.63 -30.47
CA LEU A 2 15.89 57.41 -31.07
C LEU A 2 16.97 56.56 -31.74
N PHE A 3 17.49 55.59 -30.99
CA PHE A 3 17.97 54.34 -31.56
C PHE A 3 17.23 53.21 -30.85
N GLU A 4 16.18 52.73 -31.52
CA GLU A 4 15.60 51.42 -31.25
C GLU A 4 16.58 50.36 -31.77
N HIS A 5 17.01 49.46 -30.89
CA HIS A 5 17.48 48.14 -31.31
C HIS A 5 16.77 47.09 -30.46
N GLY A 6 15.57 46.71 -30.94
CA GLY A 6 15.00 45.43 -30.60
C GLY A 6 15.93 44.33 -31.12
N THR A 7 16.38 43.46 -30.20
CA THR A 7 16.99 42.18 -30.57
C THR A 7 16.07 41.08 -30.07
N CYS A 8 15.47 40.39 -31.04
CA CYS A 8 14.79 39.12 -30.87
C CYS A 8 15.84 38.04 -30.53
N ALA A 9 15.49 37.19 -29.57
CA ALA A 9 16.31 36.17 -28.92
C ALA A 9 16.80 35.03 -29.86
N PRO A 10 17.73 34.19 -29.40
CA PRO A 10 17.63 32.76 -29.63
C PRO A 10 16.94 32.11 -28.42
N ALA A 11 15.71 31.65 -28.63
CA ALA A 11 15.08 30.67 -27.78
C ALA A 11 16.01 29.45 -27.65
N SER A 12 16.17 28.94 -26.42
CA SER A 12 16.83 27.66 -26.16
C SER A 12 16.27 26.57 -27.09
N PRO A 13 17.10 25.75 -27.79
CA PRO A 13 16.63 24.83 -28.83
C PRO A 13 15.82 23.62 -28.35
N LEU A 14 15.43 23.56 -27.09
CA LEU A 14 14.58 22.50 -26.56
C LEU A 14 13.52 23.13 -25.64
N GLY A 15 12.48 23.68 -26.25
CA GLY A 15 11.23 24.10 -25.61
C GLY A 15 10.41 22.92 -25.11
N VAL A 16 11.03 22.01 -24.36
CA VAL A 16 10.29 21.04 -23.54
C VAL A 16 10.10 21.73 -22.20
N SER A 17 8.90 22.30 -21.98
CA SER A 17 8.53 22.82 -20.66
C SER A 17 8.86 21.74 -19.62
N ARG A 18 9.48 22.12 -18.49
CA ARG A 18 9.77 21.17 -17.38
C ARG A 18 8.50 20.45 -16.89
N GLU A 19 7.33 20.99 -17.22
CA GLU A 19 6.00 20.36 -17.08
C GLU A 19 5.80 19.08 -17.90
N LEU A 20 6.42 18.94 -19.08
CA LEU A 20 6.25 17.80 -19.99
C LEU A 20 7.20 16.62 -19.70
N LEU A 21 8.18 16.79 -18.81
CA LEU A 21 9.16 15.76 -18.41
C LEU A 21 8.87 15.14 -17.04
N ARG A 22 7.73 15.45 -16.42
CA ARG A 22 7.09 14.59 -15.43
C ARG A 22 5.90 13.91 -16.08
N LYS A 23 6.16 12.94 -16.97
CA LYS A 23 5.28 11.77 -16.95
C LYS A 23 5.47 11.19 -15.56
N GLU A 24 4.60 11.55 -14.62
CA GLU A 24 4.43 10.78 -13.40
C GLU A 24 4.22 9.34 -13.87
N VAL A 25 5.26 8.52 -13.70
CA VAL A 25 5.09 7.08 -13.79
C VAL A 25 4.09 6.78 -12.70
N LYS A 26 2.82 6.63 -13.05
CA LYS A 26 1.77 6.26 -12.12
C LYS A 26 2.20 4.91 -11.56
N VAL A 27 2.69 4.90 -10.32
CA VAL A 27 3.14 3.69 -9.65
C VAL A 27 1.89 2.84 -9.44
N THR A 28 1.76 1.78 -10.22
CA THR A 28 0.70 0.79 -10.04
C THR A 28 1.11 -0.10 -8.87
N ILE A 29 0.34 -0.03 -7.78
CA ILE A 29 0.54 -0.91 -6.62
C ILE A 29 -0.06 -2.27 -6.96
N LYS A 30 0.69 -3.34 -6.65
CA LYS A 30 0.26 -4.72 -6.84
C LYS A 30 -0.20 -5.33 -5.54
N PHE A 31 -1.37 -5.97 -5.59
CA PHE A 31 -2.02 -6.60 -4.45
C PHE A 31 -2.16 -8.10 -4.66
N ALA A 32 -1.98 -8.86 -3.58
CA ALA A 32 -2.51 -10.22 -3.45
C ALA A 32 -3.60 -10.23 -2.37
N ILE A 33 -4.66 -11.04 -2.58
CA ILE A 33 -5.75 -11.22 -1.62
C ILE A 33 -5.81 -12.68 -1.20
N ILE A 34 -5.83 -12.92 0.11
CA ILE A 34 -5.97 -14.23 0.74
C ILE A 34 -7.22 -14.21 1.61
N THR A 35 -8.28 -14.85 1.15
CA THR A 35 -9.50 -15.01 1.95
C THR A 35 -9.32 -16.22 2.85
N CYS A 36 -9.47 -16.03 4.16
CA CYS A 36 -9.37 -17.08 5.17
C CYS A 36 -10.79 -17.51 5.55
N SER A 37 -11.20 -18.69 5.11
CA SER A 37 -12.53 -19.23 5.38
C SER A 37 -12.63 -20.72 5.14
N ASP A 38 -13.24 -21.43 6.09
CA ASP A 38 -13.59 -22.85 5.93
C ASP A 38 -14.73 -23.13 4.93
N THR A 39 -15.50 -22.11 4.55
CA THR A 39 -16.78 -22.29 3.82
C THR A 39 -16.84 -21.58 2.47
N ARG A 40 -15.95 -20.63 2.21
CA ARG A 40 -15.97 -19.86 0.96
C ARG A 40 -15.15 -20.56 -0.12
N THR A 41 -15.48 -20.20 -1.35
CA THR A 41 -14.72 -20.47 -2.57
C THR A 41 -14.43 -19.14 -3.25
N LEU A 42 -13.63 -19.13 -4.32
CA LEU A 42 -13.35 -17.90 -5.07
C LEU A 42 -14.63 -17.23 -5.62
N GLU A 43 -15.62 -18.05 -6.00
CA GLU A 43 -16.91 -17.59 -6.55
C GLU A 43 -17.82 -17.00 -5.47
N THR A 44 -17.75 -17.53 -4.25
CA THR A 44 -18.61 -17.12 -3.12
C THR A 44 -17.96 -16.11 -2.19
N ASP A 45 -16.69 -15.77 -2.43
CA ASP A 45 -15.94 -14.77 -1.69
C ASP A 45 -16.28 -13.33 -2.13
N GLU A 46 -17.42 -12.85 -1.65
CA GLU A 46 -17.89 -11.48 -1.91
C GLU A 46 -16.94 -10.40 -1.38
N ALA A 47 -16.26 -10.67 -0.26
CA ALA A 47 -15.37 -9.69 0.36
C ALA A 47 -14.09 -9.51 -0.46
N GLY A 48 -13.44 -10.60 -0.88
CA GLY A 48 -12.29 -10.52 -1.77
C GLY A 48 -12.65 -9.95 -3.15
N GLN A 49 -13.84 -10.27 -3.69
CA GLN A 49 -14.34 -9.64 -4.93
C GLN A 49 -14.51 -8.12 -4.77
N LYS A 50 -15.05 -7.67 -3.63
CA LYS A 50 -15.20 -6.24 -3.36
C LYS A 50 -13.86 -5.53 -3.21
N LEU A 51 -12.89 -6.16 -2.55
CA LEU A 51 -11.54 -5.61 -2.40
C LEU A 51 -10.83 -5.49 -3.75
N GLU A 52 -10.93 -6.51 -4.62
CA GLU A 52 -10.41 -6.46 -5.98
C GLU A 52 -11.00 -5.29 -6.78
N GLN A 53 -12.31 -5.05 -6.65
CA GLN A 53 -12.95 -3.88 -7.24
C GLN A 53 -12.37 -2.55 -6.69
N LEU A 54 -12.25 -2.43 -5.36
CA LEU A 54 -11.74 -1.22 -4.72
C LEU A 54 -10.28 -0.92 -5.11
N ILE A 55 -9.45 -1.96 -5.28
CA ILE A 55 -8.09 -1.85 -5.80
C ILE A 55 -8.11 -1.31 -7.23
N ALA A 56 -8.96 -1.88 -8.10
CA ALA A 56 -9.08 -1.43 -9.48
C ALA A 56 -9.59 0.02 -9.61
N GLU A 57 -10.47 0.46 -8.71
CA GLU A 57 -10.97 1.85 -8.65
C GLU A 57 -9.85 2.87 -8.37
N GLN A 58 -8.78 2.48 -7.68
CA GLN A 58 -7.58 3.31 -7.49
C GLN A 58 -6.64 3.28 -8.72
N GLY A 59 -6.92 2.41 -9.69
CA GLY A 59 -6.03 2.11 -10.81
C GLY A 59 -4.82 1.27 -10.41
N TRP A 60 -4.97 0.47 -9.34
CA TRP A 60 -4.00 -0.53 -8.89
C TRP A 60 -4.39 -1.91 -9.42
N GLU A 61 -3.53 -2.91 -9.20
CA GLU A 61 -3.70 -4.25 -9.76
C GLU A 61 -3.82 -5.30 -8.66
N CYS A 62 -4.84 -6.17 -8.76
CA CYS A 62 -4.91 -7.39 -7.97
C CYS A 62 -4.34 -8.54 -8.80
N ILE A 63 -3.10 -8.94 -8.51
CA ILE A 63 -2.35 -9.91 -9.29
C ILE A 63 -2.60 -11.36 -8.87
N ARG A 64 -3.17 -11.55 -7.67
CA ARG A 64 -3.51 -12.87 -7.14
C ARG A 64 -4.68 -12.82 -6.17
N ARG A 65 -5.57 -13.80 -6.29
CA ARG A 65 -6.60 -14.12 -5.29
C ARG A 65 -6.58 -15.61 -4.97
N VAL A 66 -6.64 -15.94 -3.69
CA VAL A 66 -6.76 -17.32 -3.20
C VAL A 66 -7.71 -17.38 -2.00
N VAL A 67 -8.29 -18.56 -1.77
CA VAL A 67 -9.04 -18.87 -0.55
C VAL A 67 -8.31 -19.98 0.16
N GLU A 68 -8.02 -19.77 1.44
CA GLU A 68 -7.36 -20.72 2.32
C GLU A 68 -8.27 -21.08 3.49
N MET A 69 -8.10 -22.30 4.01
CA MET A 69 -8.81 -22.75 5.21
C MET A 69 -8.34 -21.96 6.43
N ASP A 70 -9.17 -21.91 7.48
CA ASP A 70 -8.84 -21.26 8.75
C ASP A 70 -7.87 -22.11 9.60
N GLU A 71 -6.71 -22.44 8.99
CA GLU A 71 -5.63 -23.22 9.57
C GLU A 71 -4.33 -22.42 9.47
N ARG A 72 -3.71 -22.17 10.62
CA ARG A 72 -2.53 -21.31 10.76
C ARG A 72 -1.40 -21.63 9.76
N PRO A 73 -1.03 -22.91 9.50
CA PRO A 73 0.02 -23.24 8.54
C PRO A 73 -0.35 -22.91 7.08
N PHE A 74 -1.62 -23.05 6.69
CA PHE A 74 -2.05 -22.77 5.32
C PHE A 74 -2.06 -21.27 5.05
N ILE A 75 -2.59 -20.48 5.98
CA ILE A 75 -2.56 -19.02 5.91
C ILE A 75 -1.10 -18.51 5.88
N ALA A 76 -0.24 -19.03 6.76
CA ALA A 76 1.17 -18.65 6.79
C ALA A 76 1.89 -18.99 5.46
N GLY A 77 1.62 -20.17 4.90
CA GLY A 77 2.17 -20.58 3.60
C GLY A 77 1.73 -19.66 2.46
N ALA A 78 0.44 -19.31 2.40
CA ALA A 78 -0.07 -18.39 1.39
C ALA A 78 0.49 -16.98 1.55
N LEU A 79 0.68 -16.49 2.78
CA LEU A 79 1.32 -15.20 3.05
C LEU A 79 2.78 -15.17 2.58
N ILE A 80 3.55 -16.22 2.88
CA ILE A 80 4.93 -16.36 2.42
C ILE A 80 4.98 -16.39 0.90
N ASP A 81 4.15 -17.21 0.25
CA ASP A 81 4.11 -17.31 -1.20
C ASP A 81 3.75 -15.97 -1.86
N ALA A 82 2.76 -15.26 -1.29
CA ALA A 82 2.38 -13.95 -1.79
C ALA A 82 3.52 -12.92 -1.66
N CYS A 83 4.18 -12.83 -0.51
CA CYS A 83 5.25 -11.87 -0.29
C CYS A 83 6.52 -12.20 -1.09
N ASP A 84 6.88 -13.48 -1.17
CA ASP A 84 8.20 -13.89 -1.65
C ASP A 84 8.19 -14.30 -3.14
N ASN A 85 7.03 -14.71 -3.69
CA ASN A 85 6.94 -15.30 -5.03
C ASN A 85 5.96 -14.60 -5.98
N THR A 86 5.20 -13.58 -5.56
CA THR A 86 4.18 -12.94 -6.43
C THR A 86 4.47 -11.50 -6.82
N ASP A 87 5.59 -10.89 -6.45
CA ASP A 87 5.87 -9.45 -6.67
C ASP A 87 4.76 -8.53 -6.11
N ALA A 88 4.05 -8.97 -5.07
CA ALA A 88 3.01 -8.17 -4.41
C ALA A 88 3.65 -7.10 -3.51
N ASP A 89 3.23 -5.85 -3.67
CA ASP A 89 3.60 -4.76 -2.76
C ASP A 89 2.80 -4.84 -1.46
N ILE A 90 1.53 -5.26 -1.57
CA ILE A 90 0.60 -5.38 -0.45
C ILE A 90 -0.14 -6.71 -0.52
N VAL A 91 -0.22 -7.40 0.61
CA VAL A 91 -1.05 -8.59 0.80
C VAL A 91 -2.20 -8.26 1.74
N LEU A 92 -3.42 -8.43 1.26
CA LEU A 92 -4.62 -8.33 2.06
C LEU A 92 -5.06 -9.72 2.48
N THR A 93 -5.31 -9.93 3.77
CA THR A 93 -6.11 -11.08 4.20
C THR A 93 -7.54 -10.63 4.48
N CYS A 94 -8.52 -11.50 4.27
CA CYS A 94 -9.91 -11.23 4.62
C CYS A 94 -10.49 -12.41 5.40
N GLY A 95 -10.84 -12.18 6.68
CA GLY A 95 -11.36 -13.24 7.57
C GLY A 95 -10.35 -13.71 8.62
N GLY A 96 -10.83 -14.54 9.54
CA GLY A 96 -10.02 -15.19 10.57
C GLY A 96 -9.43 -14.26 11.66
N SER A 97 -9.94 -13.04 11.81
CA SER A 97 -9.44 -12.01 12.74
C SER A 97 -10.37 -11.69 13.92
N GLY A 98 -11.45 -12.46 14.09
CA GLY A 98 -12.39 -12.31 15.20
C GLY A 98 -11.95 -13.01 16.50
N LEU A 99 -12.94 -13.41 17.30
CA LEU A 99 -12.76 -14.09 18.60
C LEU A 99 -13.13 -15.58 18.59
N SER A 100 -13.45 -16.14 17.43
CA SER A 100 -13.71 -17.58 17.27
C SER A 100 -12.44 -18.40 17.49
N LEU A 101 -12.58 -19.65 17.91
CA LEU A 101 -11.46 -20.59 18.02
C LEU A 101 -10.80 -20.91 16.66
N ARG A 102 -11.53 -20.68 15.56
CA ARG A 102 -11.01 -20.81 14.19
C ARG A 102 -10.28 -19.55 13.72
N ASP A 103 -10.49 -18.40 14.36
CA ASP A 103 -9.85 -17.15 13.96
C ASP A 103 -8.36 -17.20 14.32
N VAL A 104 -7.49 -17.48 13.33
CA VAL A 104 -6.04 -17.64 13.51
C VAL A 104 -5.19 -16.79 12.56
N THR A 105 -5.81 -15.90 11.77
CA THR A 105 -5.13 -15.08 10.77
C THR A 105 -4.09 -14.12 11.37
N PRO A 106 -4.35 -13.42 12.50
CA PRO A 106 -3.34 -12.58 13.14
C PRO A 106 -2.12 -13.38 13.61
N GLU A 107 -2.33 -14.58 14.15
CA GLU A 107 -1.27 -15.49 14.56
C GLU A 107 -0.42 -15.97 13.37
N ALA A 108 -1.06 -16.38 12.27
CA ALA A 108 -0.37 -16.76 11.04
C ALA A 108 0.43 -15.59 10.46
N THR A 109 -0.12 -14.38 10.52
CA THR A 109 0.57 -13.15 10.07
C THR A 109 1.82 -12.88 10.90
N ARG A 110 1.72 -13.05 12.23
CA ARG A 110 2.86 -12.85 13.14
C ARG A 110 3.98 -13.86 12.93
N ASP A 111 3.66 -15.09 12.52
CA ASP A 111 4.68 -16.12 12.27
C ASP A 111 5.60 -15.81 11.10
N VAL A 112 5.10 -15.06 10.12
CA VAL A 112 5.82 -14.81 8.85
C VAL A 112 6.35 -13.38 8.74
N ALA A 113 5.92 -12.49 9.63
CA ALA A 113 6.29 -11.09 9.62
C ALA A 113 7.71 -10.86 10.16
N ASP A 114 8.42 -9.90 9.57
CA ASP A 114 9.68 -9.39 10.10
C ASP A 114 9.45 -8.38 11.24
N ARG A 115 8.37 -7.60 11.13
CA ARG A 115 7.94 -6.62 12.13
C ARG A 115 6.47 -6.26 12.00
N GLU A 116 5.84 -5.91 13.12
CA GLU A 116 4.47 -5.38 13.12
C GLU A 116 4.43 -3.88 12.74
N VAL A 117 3.31 -3.46 12.16
CA VAL A 117 2.98 -2.07 11.81
C VAL A 117 1.68 -1.69 12.54
N PRO A 118 1.71 -1.55 13.88
CA PRO A 118 0.50 -1.44 14.70
C PRO A 118 -0.37 -0.22 14.36
N GLY A 119 0.25 0.89 13.94
CA GLY A 119 -0.47 2.13 13.62
C GLY A 119 -1.52 1.99 12.52
N ILE A 120 -1.31 1.09 11.53
CA ILE A 120 -2.31 0.84 10.48
C ILE A 120 -3.51 0.11 11.08
N ALA A 121 -3.27 -0.94 11.87
CA ALA A 121 -4.34 -1.69 12.54
C ALA A 121 -5.11 -0.83 13.55
N GLU A 122 -4.45 0.12 14.21
CA GLU A 122 -5.07 1.12 15.09
C GLU A 122 -5.96 2.08 14.30
N ALA A 123 -5.48 2.62 13.17
CA ALA A 123 -6.25 3.52 12.31
C ALA A 123 -7.51 2.82 11.74
N MET A 124 -7.36 1.58 11.29
CA MET A 124 -8.45 0.71 10.86
C MET A 124 -9.53 0.56 11.94
N ARG A 125 -9.13 0.16 13.15
CA ARG A 125 -10.07 0.03 14.28
C ARG A 125 -10.70 1.36 14.65
N ALA A 126 -9.93 2.45 14.70
CA ALA A 126 -10.44 3.78 15.03
C ALA A 126 -11.50 4.23 14.03
N HIS A 127 -11.25 4.04 12.72
CA HIS A 127 -12.20 4.34 11.66
C HIS A 127 -13.48 3.51 11.82
N SER A 128 -13.36 2.19 11.93
CA SER A 128 -14.54 1.31 12.03
C SER A 128 -15.30 1.43 13.35
N VAL A 129 -14.65 1.76 14.47
CA VAL A 129 -15.32 2.01 15.77
C VAL A 129 -16.25 3.21 15.70
N ALA A 130 -15.94 4.22 14.87
CA ALA A 130 -16.83 5.35 14.64
C ALA A 130 -18.15 4.95 13.95
N ILE A 131 -18.16 3.79 13.26
CA ILE A 131 -19.30 3.24 12.53
C ILE A 131 -20.04 2.18 13.38
N THR A 132 -19.30 1.30 14.04
CA THR A 132 -19.84 0.22 14.87
C THR A 132 -18.94 -0.10 16.07
N PRO A 133 -19.47 -0.20 17.30
CA PRO A 133 -18.65 -0.53 18.46
C PRO A 133 -17.99 -1.91 18.35
N PHE A 134 -18.58 -2.86 17.60
CA PHE A 134 -18.04 -4.22 17.47
C PHE A 134 -16.67 -4.28 16.79
N ALA A 135 -16.27 -3.23 16.06
CA ALA A 135 -14.94 -3.16 15.44
C ALA A 135 -13.80 -3.26 16.47
N MET A 136 -14.05 -2.89 17.73
CA MET A 136 -13.06 -3.01 18.82
C MET A 136 -12.65 -4.46 19.12
N LEU A 137 -13.47 -5.45 18.71
CA LEU A 137 -13.24 -6.87 18.99
C LEU A 137 -12.28 -7.53 17.98
N SER A 138 -11.97 -6.85 16.87
CA SER A 138 -11.06 -7.38 15.86
C SER A 138 -9.64 -7.47 16.41
N ARG A 139 -9.03 -8.64 16.21
CA ARG A 139 -7.62 -8.91 16.53
C ARG A 139 -6.70 -8.70 15.33
N ALA A 140 -7.21 -8.10 14.25
CA ALA A 140 -6.43 -7.80 13.05
C ALA A 140 -5.13 -7.06 13.38
N ILE A 141 -4.04 -7.53 12.77
CA ILE A 141 -2.75 -6.85 12.78
C ILE A 141 -2.36 -6.43 11.37
N CYS A 142 -1.37 -5.55 11.29
CA CYS A 142 -0.68 -5.23 10.06
C CYS A 142 0.81 -5.44 10.31
N ALA A 143 1.53 -5.92 9.32
CA ALA A 143 2.92 -6.30 9.47
C ALA A 143 3.68 -6.17 8.16
N GLN A 144 4.99 -6.11 8.24
CA GLN A 144 5.87 -6.07 7.09
C GLN A 144 6.66 -7.38 7.00
N ARG A 145 6.79 -7.90 5.79
CA ARG A 145 7.71 -8.99 5.42
C ARG A 145 8.49 -8.56 4.19
N GLY A 146 9.81 -8.46 4.30
CA GLY A 146 10.67 -7.91 3.25
C GLY A 146 10.20 -6.52 2.81
N HIS A 147 9.83 -6.40 1.54
CA HIS A 147 9.29 -5.17 0.94
C HIS A 147 7.77 -5.17 0.78
N THR A 148 7.09 -6.14 1.39
CA THR A 148 5.64 -6.33 1.27
C THR A 148 4.93 -5.99 2.57
N LEU A 149 3.83 -5.25 2.46
CA LEU A 149 2.95 -4.91 3.59
C LEU A 149 1.80 -5.92 3.66
N ILE A 150 1.62 -6.55 4.81
CA ILE A 150 0.52 -7.48 5.10
C ILE A 150 -0.53 -6.74 5.96
N ILE A 151 -1.79 -6.81 5.55
CA ILE A 151 -2.91 -6.13 6.22
C ILE A 151 -4.05 -7.13 6.46
N ASN A 152 -4.40 -7.39 7.73
CA ASN A 152 -5.53 -8.27 8.02
C ASN A 152 -6.85 -7.49 8.04
N LEU A 153 -7.75 -7.80 7.11
CA LEU A 153 -9.10 -7.24 7.07
C LEU A 153 -10.13 -8.21 7.67
N PRO A 154 -11.25 -7.70 8.22
CA PRO A 154 -12.37 -8.55 8.65
C PRO A 154 -12.99 -9.34 7.50
N GLY A 155 -13.68 -10.45 7.82
CA GLY A 155 -14.23 -11.36 6.80
C GLY A 155 -15.50 -10.90 6.08
N SER A 156 -16.27 -9.98 6.65
CA SER A 156 -17.50 -9.49 6.00
C SER A 156 -17.19 -8.40 4.99
N THR A 157 -17.89 -8.39 3.86
CA THR A 157 -17.72 -7.39 2.78
C THR A 157 -17.82 -5.96 3.30
N LYS A 158 -18.80 -5.71 4.17
CA LYS A 158 -19.00 -4.40 4.82
C LYS A 158 -17.80 -4.00 5.67
N ALA A 159 -17.38 -4.84 6.62
CA ALA A 159 -16.30 -4.49 7.53
C ALA A 159 -14.94 -4.39 6.82
N ALA A 160 -14.68 -5.24 5.82
CA ALA A 160 -13.49 -5.12 4.97
C ALA A 160 -13.44 -3.77 4.24
N THR A 161 -14.58 -3.31 3.69
CA THR A 161 -14.70 -2.02 3.01
C THR A 161 -14.46 -0.85 3.97
N GLU A 162 -15.08 -0.86 5.16
CA GLU A 162 -14.87 0.16 6.19
C GLU A 162 -13.41 0.25 6.63
N ASN A 163 -12.73 -0.89 6.76
CA ASN A 163 -11.31 -0.91 7.13
C ASN A 163 -10.42 -0.38 6.00
N TRP A 164 -10.73 -0.74 4.75
CA TRP A 164 -10.05 -0.20 3.55
C TRP A 164 -10.15 1.32 3.47
N GLU A 165 -11.35 1.88 3.65
CA GLU A 165 -11.59 3.33 3.65
C GLU A 165 -10.74 4.07 4.68
N GLY A 166 -10.47 3.43 5.82
CA GLY A 166 -9.63 4.00 6.87
C GLY A 166 -8.14 4.12 6.54
N ILE A 167 -7.64 3.43 5.50
CA ILE A 167 -6.20 3.30 5.25
C ILE A 167 -5.76 3.54 3.80
N VAL A 168 -6.66 3.48 2.82
CA VAL A 168 -6.33 3.47 1.39
C VAL A 168 -5.42 4.63 0.97
N GLU A 169 -5.67 5.84 1.50
CA GLU A 169 -4.90 7.04 1.19
C GLU A 169 -3.42 6.97 1.63
N ALA A 170 -3.11 6.14 2.63
CA ALA A 170 -1.74 5.99 3.15
C ALA A 170 -0.92 4.97 2.36
N LEU A 171 -1.57 4.06 1.62
CA LEU A 171 -0.91 2.91 0.98
C LEU A 171 0.16 3.32 -0.06
N PRO A 172 -0.04 4.32 -0.94
CA PRO A 172 0.99 4.75 -1.88
C PRO A 172 2.28 5.22 -1.19
N HIS A 173 2.14 5.93 -0.07
CA HIS A 173 3.30 6.38 0.69
C HIS A 173 4.01 5.19 1.35
N ALA A 174 3.27 4.24 1.92
CA ALA A 174 3.84 3.04 2.54
C ALA A 174 4.69 2.23 1.53
N VAL A 175 4.14 1.95 0.34
CA VAL A 175 4.84 1.22 -0.73
C VAL A 175 6.11 1.97 -1.16
N LYS A 176 6.03 3.28 -1.35
CA LYS A 176 7.19 4.11 -1.68
C LYS A 176 8.29 4.03 -0.62
N MET A 177 7.93 4.02 0.67
CA MET A 177 8.90 3.90 1.76
C MET A 177 9.56 2.52 1.77
N MET A 178 8.78 1.45 1.57
CA MET A 178 9.30 0.08 1.52
C MET A 178 10.24 -0.15 0.32
N ALA A 179 10.01 0.52 -0.82
CA ALA A 179 10.90 0.51 -1.98
C ALA A 179 12.23 1.27 -1.77
N GLY A 180 12.45 1.88 -0.61
CA GLY A 180 13.69 2.60 -0.28
C GLY A 180 13.75 4.04 -0.81
N GLU A 181 12.68 4.55 -1.42
CA GLU A 181 12.63 5.89 -2.01
C GLU A 181 12.41 7.02 -0.99
N GLY A 182 12.24 6.69 0.30
CA GLY A 182 12.02 7.66 1.39
C GLY A 182 13.21 8.55 1.73
N HIS A 183 14.43 8.12 1.40
CA HIS A 183 15.65 8.89 1.66
C HIS A 183 16.11 9.77 0.49
N SER A 184 15.35 9.79 -0.62
CA SER A 184 15.66 10.65 -1.77
C SER A 184 15.64 12.14 -1.41
N THR A 185 14.87 12.57 -0.40
CA THR A 185 14.79 13.99 -0.03
C THR A 185 16.03 14.51 0.69
N GLN A 186 16.69 13.72 1.55
CA GLN A 186 17.93 14.18 2.20
C GLN A 186 19.14 14.07 1.28
N LYS A 187 19.23 12.99 0.50
CA LYS A 187 20.34 12.81 -0.44
C LYS A 187 20.27 13.86 -1.55
N ASP A 188 19.10 14.08 -2.15
CA ASP A 188 18.90 15.13 -3.16
C ASP A 188 19.10 16.53 -2.59
N LEU A 189 18.65 16.81 -1.35
CA LEU A 189 18.84 18.13 -0.76
C LEU A 189 20.32 18.37 -0.42
N SER A 190 21.02 17.35 0.10
CA SER A 190 22.45 17.43 0.38
C SER A 190 23.29 17.60 -0.90
N GLU A 191 22.94 16.89 -1.98
CA GLU A 191 23.60 16.99 -3.28
C GLU A 191 23.26 18.32 -3.98
N LYS A 192 22.01 18.80 -3.89
CA LYS A 192 21.60 20.11 -4.41
C LYS A 192 22.24 21.26 -3.63
N LEU A 193 22.35 21.16 -2.31
CA LEU A 193 23.03 22.14 -1.46
C LEU A 193 24.54 22.13 -1.72
N ALA A 194 25.17 20.96 -1.86
CA ALA A 194 26.58 20.85 -2.22
C ALA A 194 26.85 21.43 -3.62
N ALA A 195 25.96 21.17 -4.58
CA ALA A 195 26.07 21.73 -5.92
C ALA A 195 25.82 23.25 -5.96
N ALA A 196 24.90 23.78 -5.14
CA ALA A 196 24.65 25.21 -5.00
C ALA A 196 25.81 25.94 -4.29
N ALA A 197 26.40 25.31 -3.27
CA ALA A 197 27.61 25.81 -2.61
C ALA A 197 28.80 25.86 -3.57
N ALA A 198 28.97 24.83 -4.41
CA ALA A 198 30.02 24.80 -5.43
C ALA A 198 29.85 25.85 -6.54
N ARG A 199 28.61 26.33 -6.76
CA ARG A 199 28.29 27.41 -7.70
C ARG A 199 28.28 28.81 -7.06
N GLY A 200 28.52 28.93 -5.75
CA GLY A 200 28.51 30.21 -5.04
C GLY A 200 27.13 30.85 -4.90
N GLU A 201 26.06 30.06 -5.01
CA GLU A 201 24.66 30.53 -4.99
C GLU A 201 24.10 30.66 -3.56
N LEU A 202 24.84 30.18 -2.56
CA LEU A 202 24.51 30.29 -1.14
C LEU A 202 25.36 31.41 -0.52
N GLY A 203 24.91 32.64 -0.74
CA GLY A 203 25.42 33.86 -0.10
C GLY A 203 24.44 34.38 0.94
#